data_AF-A0AB39Q971-F1
#
_entry.id   AF-A0AB39Q971-F1
#
_cell.length_a   1.000
_cell.length_b   1.000
_cell.length_c   1.000
_cell.angle_alpha   90.00
_cell.angle_beta   90.00
_cell.angle_gamma   90.00
#
_symmetry.space_group_name_H-M   'P 1'
#
loop_
_entity.id
_entity.type
_entity.pdbx_description
1 polymer ?
#
loop_
_entity_poly.entity_id
_entity_poly.type
_entity_poly.pdbx_seq_one_letter_code
_entity_poly.pdbx_strand_id
1 'polypeptide(L)'
;MTVTQDRLGKMLTREKAQGERAAIKRLLTTLGFDTPKALTEFVTEQREVEQAALSEVERREQAAQERELQAARREELAAGRERAALRRAALVALGASGDDLVDAERLLSTVEEDADDVQIQAAAEALRARWAELFGEVRTPPVPAAPAGRGPSRTTPVPKPGAAGLEMARRRGLVPEFIGGGRR
;
A
#
# COMPACT_ATOMS: atom_id res chain seq x y z
N MET A 1 -7.21 89.23 24.68
CA MET A 1 -8.04 88.02 24.81
C MET A 1 -7.20 86.94 25.46
N THR A 2 -7.56 86.48 26.67
CA THR A 2 -6.84 85.41 27.38
C THR A 2 -7.45 84.07 27.02
N VAL A 3 -6.67 83.20 26.37
CA VAL A 3 -7.07 81.82 26.10
C VAL A 3 -6.94 81.03 27.41
N THR A 4 -8.02 80.41 27.87
CA THR A 4 -8.01 79.61 29.11
C THR A 4 -7.40 78.23 28.87
N GLN A 5 -6.73 77.69 29.90
CA GLN A 5 -6.06 76.38 29.86
C GLN A 5 -7.01 75.25 29.44
N ASP A 6 -8.27 75.34 29.85
CA ASP A 6 -9.33 74.38 29.49
C ASP A 6 -9.70 74.41 27.99
N ARG A 7 -9.53 75.58 27.34
CA ARG A 7 -9.73 75.75 25.89
C ARG A 7 -8.55 75.20 25.10
N LEU A 8 -7.32 75.33 25.61
CA LEU A 8 -6.11 74.72 25.03
C LEU A 8 -6.17 73.19 25.08
N GLY A 9 -6.59 72.61 26.22
CA GLY A 9 -6.74 71.16 26.34
C GLY A 9 -7.73 70.57 25.33
N LYS A 10 -8.84 71.26 25.07
CA LYS A 10 -9.85 70.88 24.06
C LYS A 10 -9.34 71.02 22.61
N MET A 11 -8.40 71.93 22.34
CA MET A 11 -7.80 72.08 21.00
C MET A 11 -6.77 70.99 20.72
N LEU A 12 -5.90 70.68 21.69
CA LEU A 12 -4.87 69.64 21.54
C LEU A 12 -5.47 68.24 21.34
N THR A 13 -6.55 67.91 22.06
CA THR A 13 -7.26 66.63 21.89
C THR A 13 -7.90 66.50 20.51
N ARG A 14 -8.43 67.59 19.95
CA ARG A 14 -8.97 67.63 18.59
C ARG A 14 -7.87 67.49 17.53
N GLU A 15 -6.75 68.16 17.73
CA GLU A 15 -5.60 68.09 16.82
C GLU A 15 -5.01 66.67 16.77
N LYS A 16 -4.85 66.03 17.92
CA LYS A 16 -4.42 64.62 18.01
C LYS A 16 -5.39 63.68 17.28
N ALA A 17 -6.69 63.82 17.52
CA ALA A 17 -7.70 63.01 16.85
C ALA A 17 -7.72 63.23 15.32
N GLN A 18 -7.43 64.44 14.87
CA GLN A 18 -7.32 64.75 13.44
C GLN A 18 -6.06 64.13 12.82
N GLY A 19 -4.93 64.15 13.54
CA GLY A 19 -3.70 63.48 13.13
C GLY A 19 -3.85 61.97 13.00
N GLU A 20 -4.51 61.32 13.97
CA GLU A 20 -4.83 59.88 13.93
C GLU A 20 -5.70 59.53 12.72
N ARG A 21 -6.77 60.31 12.46
CA ARG A 21 -7.63 60.11 11.29
C ARG A 21 -6.88 60.29 9.97
N ALA A 22 -5.99 61.28 9.89
CA ALA A 22 -5.16 61.50 8.70
C ALA A 22 -4.18 60.34 8.46
N ALA A 23 -3.58 59.79 9.51
CA ALA A 23 -2.70 58.63 9.43
C ALA A 23 -3.46 57.38 8.96
N ILE A 24 -4.64 57.10 9.53
CA ILE A 24 -5.50 55.98 9.11
C ILE A 24 -5.90 56.13 7.65
N LYS A 25 -6.32 57.34 7.22
CA LYS A 25 -6.69 57.58 5.82
C LYS A 25 -5.52 57.33 4.87
N ARG A 26 -4.32 57.81 5.20
CA ARG A 26 -3.11 57.55 4.39
C ARG A 26 -2.81 56.06 4.30
N LEU A 27 -2.87 55.34 5.43
CA LEU A 27 -2.64 53.89 5.47
C LEU A 27 -3.63 53.16 4.56
N LEU A 28 -4.93 53.48 4.65
CA LEU A 28 -5.95 52.87 3.80
C LEU A 28 -5.69 53.15 2.32
N THR A 29 -5.37 54.39 1.94
CA THR A 29 -5.03 54.73 0.56
C THR A 29 -3.77 54.00 0.07
N THR A 30 -2.71 53.90 0.89
CA THR A 30 -1.49 53.15 0.54
C THR A 30 -1.78 51.67 0.33
N LEU A 31 -2.68 51.11 1.13
CA LEU A 31 -3.13 49.72 1.02
C LEU A 31 -4.20 49.51 -0.07
N GLY A 32 -4.65 50.57 -0.74
CA GLY A 32 -5.67 50.50 -1.80
C GLY A 32 -7.11 50.34 -1.31
N PHE A 33 -7.40 50.63 -0.04
CA PHE A 33 -8.75 50.57 0.52
C PHE A 33 -9.38 51.96 0.65
N ASP A 34 -10.63 52.08 0.21
CA ASP A 34 -11.39 53.33 0.31
C ASP A 34 -11.93 53.58 1.73
N THR A 35 -12.16 52.51 2.49
CA THR A 35 -12.74 52.59 3.84
C THR A 35 -12.11 51.57 4.79
N PRO A 36 -12.08 51.85 6.11
CA PRO A 36 -11.66 50.85 7.11
C PRO A 36 -12.52 49.59 7.08
N LYS A 37 -13.80 49.72 6.69
CA LYS A 37 -14.73 48.60 6.56
C LYS A 37 -14.30 47.64 5.46
N ALA A 38 -13.93 48.16 4.29
CA ALA A 38 -13.44 47.34 3.17
C ALA A 38 -12.16 46.56 3.54
N LEU A 39 -11.23 47.18 4.27
CA LEU A 39 -10.04 46.49 4.79
C LEU A 39 -10.42 45.36 5.77
N THR A 40 -11.41 45.61 6.63
CA THR A 40 -11.88 44.61 7.60
C THR A 40 -12.52 43.42 6.89
N GLU A 41 -13.41 43.68 5.93
CA GLU A 41 -14.10 42.66 5.12
C GLU A 41 -13.11 41.80 4.34
N PHE A 42 -12.11 42.42 3.69
CA PHE A 42 -11.06 41.69 2.98
C PHE A 42 -10.26 40.76 3.90
N VAL A 43 -9.86 41.25 5.09
CA VAL A 43 -9.11 40.43 6.04
C VAL A 43 -9.95 39.28 6.59
N THR A 44 -11.26 39.50 6.82
CA THR A 44 -12.16 38.43 7.25
C THR A 44 -12.35 37.37 6.16
N GLU A 45 -12.60 37.79 4.92
CA GLU A 45 -12.76 36.86 3.79
C GLU A 45 -11.48 36.05 3.55
N GLN A 46 -10.31 36.69 3.59
CA GLN A 46 -9.03 35.99 3.44
C GLN A 46 -8.81 34.95 4.54
N ARG A 47 -9.15 35.28 5.79
CA ARG A 47 -9.06 34.33 6.91
C ARG A 47 -10.02 33.15 6.73
N GLU A 48 -11.24 33.40 6.26
CA GLU A 48 -12.21 32.34 6.00
C GLU A 48 -11.75 31.42 4.86
N VAL A 49 -11.18 31.98 3.79
CA VAL A 49 -10.60 31.20 2.67
C VAL A 49 -9.41 30.37 3.14
N GLU A 50 -8.50 30.95 3.91
CA GLU A 50 -7.35 30.24 4.47
C GLU A 50 -7.79 29.11 5.41
N GLN A 51 -8.76 29.36 6.30
CA GLN A 51 -9.32 28.32 7.18
C GLN A 51 -10.01 27.21 6.39
N ALA A 52 -10.79 27.56 5.36
CA ALA A 52 -11.42 26.59 4.48
C ALA A 52 -10.38 25.74 3.74
N ALA A 53 -9.31 26.36 3.23
CA ALA A 53 -8.22 25.66 2.56
C ALA A 53 -7.47 24.70 3.50
N LEU A 54 -7.16 25.13 4.72
CA LEU A 54 -6.57 24.27 5.75
C LEU A 54 -7.48 23.07 6.05
N SER A 55 -8.78 23.30 6.24
CA SER A 55 -9.74 22.22 6.52
C SER A 55 -9.89 21.20 5.36
N GLU A 56 -9.74 21.65 4.11
CA GLU A 56 -9.75 20.78 2.93
C GLU A 56 -8.48 19.92 2.85
N VAL A 57 -7.32 20.51 3.17
CA VAL A 57 -6.04 19.77 3.24
C VAL A 57 -6.11 18.71 4.33
N GLU A 58 -6.55 19.07 5.53
CA GLU A 58 -6.73 18.13 6.64
C GLU A 58 -7.66 16.97 6.26
N ARG A 59 -8.78 17.25 5.59
CA ARG A 59 -9.70 16.21 5.12
C ARG A 59 -9.06 15.26 4.12
N ARG A 60 -8.22 15.79 3.21
CA ARG A 60 -7.49 14.97 2.22
C ARG A 60 -6.44 14.11 2.87
N GLU A 61 -5.73 14.65 3.86
CA GLU A 61 -4.73 13.90 4.64
C GLU A 61 -5.38 12.77 5.42
N GLN A 62 -6.49 13.03 6.11
CA GLN A 62 -7.27 12.00 6.80
C GLN A 62 -7.73 10.91 5.83
N ALA A 63 -8.30 11.29 4.69
CA ALA A 63 -8.72 10.32 3.67
C ALA A 63 -7.55 9.52 3.08
N ALA A 64 -6.36 10.10 2.95
CA ALA A 64 -5.16 9.40 2.51
C ALA A 64 -4.68 8.39 3.57
N GLN A 65 -4.62 8.80 4.84
CA GLN A 65 -4.26 7.92 5.95
C GLN A 65 -5.23 6.75 6.09
N GLU A 66 -6.53 6.98 5.95
CA GLU A 66 -7.53 5.91 5.98
C GLU A 66 -7.34 4.92 4.84
N ARG A 67 -7.02 5.39 3.63
CA ARG A 67 -6.72 4.52 2.48
C ARG A 67 -5.45 3.71 2.70
N GLU A 68 -4.42 4.32 3.27
CA GLU A 68 -3.18 3.64 3.61
C GLU A 68 -3.40 2.55 4.66
N LEU A 69 -4.14 2.86 5.74
CA LEU A 69 -4.52 1.87 6.76
C LEU A 69 -5.36 0.72 6.16
N GLN A 70 -6.28 1.03 5.25
CA GLN A 70 -7.06 0.00 4.55
C GLN A 70 -6.20 -0.87 3.63
N ALA A 71 -5.23 -0.27 2.93
CA ALA A 71 -4.28 -0.99 2.09
C ALA A 71 -3.38 -1.90 2.94
N ALA A 72 -2.79 -1.37 4.01
CA ALA A 72 -1.97 -2.13 4.96
C ALA A 72 -2.72 -3.33 5.53
N ARG A 73 -3.98 -3.15 5.98
CA ARG A 73 -4.82 -4.26 6.46
C ARG A 73 -5.08 -5.31 5.39
N ARG A 74 -5.25 -4.92 4.12
CA ARG A 74 -5.45 -5.87 3.02
C ARG A 74 -4.17 -6.65 2.74
N GLU A 75 -3.03 -5.99 2.80
CA GLU A 75 -1.72 -6.62 2.63
C GLU A 75 -1.42 -7.59 3.77
N GLU A 76 -1.66 -7.20 5.02
CA GLU A 76 -1.53 -8.07 6.20
C GLU A 76 -2.42 -9.33 6.08
N LEU A 77 -3.69 -9.15 5.68
CA LEU A 77 -4.60 -10.28 5.46
C LEU A 77 -4.13 -11.18 4.31
N ALA A 78 -3.57 -10.61 3.24
CA ALA A 78 -3.03 -11.38 2.12
C ALA A 78 -1.77 -12.16 2.54
N ALA A 79 -0.84 -11.51 3.24
CA ALA A 79 0.37 -12.12 3.77
C ALA A 79 0.04 -13.25 4.75
N GLY A 80 -0.94 -13.05 5.65
CA GLY A 80 -1.40 -14.10 6.56
C GLY A 80 -1.98 -15.31 5.82
N ARG A 81 -2.74 -15.10 4.74
CA ARG A 81 -3.27 -16.18 3.89
C ARG A 81 -2.17 -16.93 3.16
N GLU A 82 -1.18 -16.22 2.63
CA GLU A 82 -0.02 -16.81 1.95
C GLU A 82 0.80 -17.67 2.91
N ARG A 83 1.14 -17.15 4.10
CA ARG A 83 1.85 -17.90 5.14
C ARG A 83 1.08 -19.15 5.57
N ALA A 84 -0.24 -19.03 5.77
CA ALA A 84 -1.08 -20.19 6.08
C ALA A 84 -1.09 -21.23 4.95
N ALA A 85 -1.04 -20.79 3.69
CA ALA A 85 -0.92 -21.69 2.54
C ALA A 85 0.45 -22.39 2.49
N LEU A 86 1.54 -21.68 2.78
CA LEU A 86 2.90 -22.24 2.83
C LEU A 86 3.04 -23.30 3.93
N ARG A 87 2.55 -22.99 5.14
CA ARG A 87 2.51 -23.96 6.26
C ARG A 87 1.73 -25.22 5.90
N ARG A 88 0.55 -25.05 5.29
CA ARG A 88 -0.24 -26.17 4.78
C ARG A 88 0.50 -26.98 3.73
N ALA A 89 1.14 -26.31 2.77
CA ALA A 89 1.89 -26.98 1.71
C ALA A 89 3.04 -27.82 2.27
N ALA A 90 3.79 -27.31 3.26
CA ALA A 90 4.86 -28.05 3.94
C ALA A 90 4.34 -29.31 4.65
N LEU A 91 3.23 -29.19 5.38
CA LEU A 91 2.61 -30.33 6.09
C LEU A 91 2.08 -31.39 5.14
N VAL A 92 1.38 -30.97 4.07
CA VAL A 92 0.87 -31.88 3.03
C VAL A 92 2.01 -32.56 2.29
N ALA A 93 3.10 -31.84 1.97
CA ALA A 93 4.28 -32.43 1.33
C ALA A 93 4.94 -33.52 2.20
N LEU A 94 4.81 -33.41 3.52
CA LEU A 94 5.31 -34.41 4.47
C LEU A 94 4.34 -35.58 4.70
N GLY A 95 3.12 -35.52 4.17
CA GLY A 95 2.13 -36.59 4.21
C GLY A 95 0.92 -36.35 5.12
N ALA A 96 0.82 -35.19 5.78
CA ALA A 96 -0.34 -34.88 6.60
C ALA A 96 -1.61 -34.71 5.73
N SER A 97 -2.73 -35.30 6.16
CA SER A 97 -3.99 -35.25 5.42
C SER A 97 -5.19 -35.32 6.36
N GLY A 98 -6.37 -34.89 5.88
CA GLY A 98 -7.62 -35.00 6.65
C GLY A 98 -7.57 -34.28 8.00
N ASP A 99 -8.08 -34.94 9.04
CA ASP A 99 -8.11 -34.38 10.40
C ASP A 99 -6.69 -34.23 10.99
N ASP A 100 -5.76 -35.12 10.62
CA ASP A 100 -4.37 -35.05 11.07
C ASP A 100 -3.64 -33.81 10.54
N LEU A 101 -4.00 -33.33 9.34
CA LEU A 101 -3.51 -32.06 8.80
C LEU A 101 -3.98 -30.87 9.64
N VAL A 102 -5.24 -30.87 10.07
CA VAL A 102 -5.79 -29.81 10.91
C VAL A 102 -5.11 -29.78 12.27
N ASP A 103 -4.84 -30.96 12.85
CA ASP A 103 -4.12 -31.06 14.11
C ASP A 103 -2.65 -30.65 13.95
N ALA A 104 -1.98 -31.07 12.87
CA ALA A 104 -0.63 -30.64 12.55
C ALA A 104 -0.53 -29.11 12.32
N GLU A 105 -1.52 -28.48 11.67
CA GLU A 105 -1.62 -27.02 11.53
C GLU A 105 -1.71 -26.31 12.88
N ARG A 106 -2.53 -26.82 13.82
CA ARG A 106 -2.67 -26.27 15.18
C ARG A 106 -1.39 -26.38 16.00
N LEU A 107 -0.57 -27.37 15.72
CA LEU A 107 0.67 -27.59 16.43
C LEU A 107 1.81 -26.75 15.83
N LEU A 108 1.81 -26.58 14.51
CA LEU A 108 2.74 -25.73 13.78
C LEU A 108 2.45 -24.23 13.93
N SER A 109 1.25 -23.85 14.40
CA SER A 109 0.92 -22.43 14.68
C SER A 109 1.71 -21.81 15.82
N THR A 110 2.52 -22.59 16.55
CA THR A 110 3.47 -22.11 17.57
C THR A 110 4.76 -21.54 16.96
N VAL A 111 4.99 -21.76 15.68
CA VAL A 111 6.11 -21.16 14.93
C VAL A 111 5.85 -19.67 14.76
N GLU A 112 6.92 -18.87 14.89
CA GLU A 112 6.89 -17.41 14.76
C GLU A 112 6.15 -16.94 13.49
N GLU A 113 5.43 -15.83 13.60
CA GLU A 113 4.62 -15.30 12.50
C GLU A 113 5.46 -14.92 11.27
N ASP A 114 6.72 -14.56 11.47
CA ASP A 114 7.66 -14.15 10.42
C ASP A 114 8.66 -15.25 10.04
N ALA A 115 8.38 -16.50 10.38
CA ALA A 115 9.21 -17.63 9.98
C ALA A 115 9.24 -17.78 8.44
N ASP A 116 10.44 -17.91 7.89
CA ASP A 116 10.66 -18.13 6.47
C ASP A 116 10.33 -19.58 6.05
N ASP A 117 10.31 -19.84 4.74
CA ASP A 117 9.98 -21.16 4.18
C ASP A 117 10.86 -22.29 4.74
N VAL A 118 12.14 -22.00 5.01
CA VAL A 118 13.11 -22.98 5.52
C VAL A 118 12.80 -23.30 6.98
N GLN A 119 12.47 -22.29 7.78
CA GLN A 119 12.07 -22.43 9.18
C GLN A 119 10.73 -23.16 9.31
N ILE A 120 9.76 -22.87 8.44
CA ILE A 120 8.48 -23.58 8.37
C ILE A 120 8.71 -25.06 8.05
N GLN A 121 9.55 -25.36 7.06
CA GLN A 121 9.89 -26.73 6.67
C GLN A 121 10.60 -27.48 7.81
N ALA A 122 11.61 -26.87 8.43
CA ALA A 122 12.34 -27.48 9.54
C ALA A 122 11.43 -27.74 10.76
N ALA A 123 10.52 -26.82 11.06
CA ALA A 123 9.55 -27.01 12.13
C ALA A 123 8.55 -28.13 11.81
N ALA A 124 8.11 -28.24 10.55
CA ALA A 124 7.23 -29.32 10.11
C ALA A 124 7.93 -30.69 10.17
N GLU A 125 9.22 -30.76 9.85
CA GLU A 125 10.04 -31.98 10.00
C GLU A 125 10.26 -32.35 11.47
N ALA A 126 10.52 -31.37 12.34
CA ALA A 126 10.62 -31.59 13.78
C ALA A 126 9.27 -32.07 14.37
N LEU A 127 8.15 -31.56 13.85
CA LEU A 127 6.81 -32.01 14.22
C LEU A 127 6.59 -33.46 13.82
N ARG A 128 6.96 -33.82 12.58
CA ARG A 128 6.89 -35.21 12.08
C ARG A 128 7.76 -36.17 12.88
N ALA A 129 8.95 -35.74 13.31
CA ALA A 129 9.82 -36.56 14.15
C ALA A 129 9.21 -36.87 15.52
N ARG A 130 8.40 -35.94 16.07
CA ARG A 130 7.73 -36.10 17.36
C ARG A 130 6.40 -36.85 17.25
N TRP A 131 5.67 -36.64 16.16
CA TRP A 131 4.33 -37.19 15.93
C TRP A 131 4.19 -37.74 14.52
N ALA A 132 4.88 -38.86 14.26
CA ALA A 132 4.87 -39.51 12.95
C ALA A 132 3.46 -39.95 12.50
N GLU A 133 2.59 -40.30 13.45
CA GLU A 133 1.20 -40.72 13.20
C GLU A 133 0.38 -39.66 12.44
N LEU A 134 0.66 -38.36 12.63
CA LEU A 134 -0.05 -37.26 11.95
C LEU A 134 0.29 -37.13 10.46
N PHE A 135 1.33 -37.80 9.99
CA PHE A 135 1.86 -37.69 8.62
C PHE A 135 1.61 -38.97 7.79
N GLY A 136 0.71 -39.83 8.30
CA GLY A 136 0.41 -41.14 7.73
C GLY A 136 1.57 -42.14 7.89
N GLU A 137 1.31 -43.41 7.58
CA GLU A 137 2.37 -44.41 7.52
C GLU A 137 3.45 -43.96 6.53
N VAL A 138 4.68 -43.89 7.02
CA VAL A 138 5.86 -43.79 6.18
C VAL A 138 5.85 -45.01 5.27
N ARG A 139 5.31 -44.87 4.05
CA ARG A 139 5.60 -45.80 2.97
C ARG A 139 7.09 -45.72 2.73
N THR A 140 7.82 -46.63 3.35
CA THR A 140 9.18 -46.95 2.92
C THR A 140 9.09 -47.24 1.43
N PRO A 141 9.79 -46.48 0.57
CA PRO A 141 9.77 -46.76 -0.84
C PRO A 141 10.22 -48.21 -1.01
N PRO A 142 9.53 -49.04 -1.83
CA PRO A 142 10.02 -50.37 -2.11
C PRO A 142 11.43 -50.24 -2.68
N VAL A 143 12.39 -50.90 -2.03
CA VAL A 143 13.78 -50.99 -2.50
C VAL A 143 13.78 -51.35 -3.99
N PRO A 144 14.55 -50.63 -4.84
CA PRO A 144 14.52 -50.86 -6.27
C PRO A 144 14.99 -52.29 -6.56
N ALA A 145 14.10 -53.09 -7.16
CA ALA A 145 14.51 -54.33 -7.79
C ALA A 145 15.51 -54.02 -8.91
N ALA A 146 16.64 -54.71 -8.92
CA ALA A 146 17.70 -54.58 -9.91
C ALA A 146 17.16 -54.73 -11.36
N PRO A 147 17.80 -54.09 -12.36
CA PRO A 147 17.17 -53.83 -13.65
C PRO A 147 17.23 -55.05 -14.56
N ALA A 148 16.07 -55.53 -14.99
CA ALA A 148 15.96 -56.40 -16.16
C ALA A 148 14.65 -56.12 -16.88
N GLY A 149 14.74 -55.61 -18.12
CA GLY A 149 13.59 -55.57 -19.03
C GLY A 149 13.39 -54.24 -19.73
N ARG A 150 14.18 -54.02 -20.77
CA ARG A 150 14.02 -52.99 -21.81
C ARG A 150 12.61 -53.05 -22.43
N GLY A 151 11.76 -52.07 -22.13
CA GLY A 151 10.50 -51.78 -22.84
C GLY A 151 10.62 -50.49 -23.67
N PRO A 152 9.91 -50.35 -24.80
CA PRO A 152 10.14 -49.27 -25.76
C PRO A 152 9.80 -47.89 -25.18
N SER A 153 10.81 -47.01 -25.19
CA SER A 153 10.68 -45.58 -24.89
C SER A 153 9.71 -44.93 -25.87
N ARG A 154 8.56 -44.48 -25.37
CA ARG A 154 7.74 -43.45 -26.06
C ARG A 154 8.36 -42.11 -25.71
N THR A 155 9.33 -41.69 -26.52
CA THR A 155 9.89 -40.34 -26.47
C THR A 155 8.79 -39.33 -26.81
N THR A 156 8.25 -38.65 -25.81
CA THR A 156 7.61 -37.35 -26.03
C THR A 156 8.72 -36.33 -26.30
N PRO A 157 8.68 -35.59 -27.41
CA PRO A 157 9.71 -34.60 -27.69
C PRO A 157 9.66 -33.49 -26.64
N VAL A 158 10.80 -33.22 -26.03
CA VAL A 158 11.00 -32.07 -25.13
C VAL A 158 10.70 -30.80 -25.94
N PRO A 159 9.75 -29.94 -25.53
CA PRO A 159 9.46 -28.72 -26.24
C PRO A 159 10.69 -27.80 -26.19
N LYS A 160 11.13 -27.33 -27.36
CA LYS A 160 12.26 -26.40 -27.47
C LYS A 160 11.98 -25.14 -26.63
N PRO A 161 12.96 -24.66 -25.83
CA PRO A 161 12.81 -23.41 -25.09
C PRO A 161 12.40 -22.28 -26.03
N GLY A 162 11.33 -21.55 -25.70
CA GLY A 162 10.81 -20.44 -26.50
C GLY A 162 9.66 -20.78 -27.47
N ALA A 163 9.30 -22.05 -27.65
CA ALA A 163 8.20 -22.45 -28.55
C ALA A 163 6.83 -21.87 -28.13
N ALA A 164 6.55 -21.86 -26.82
CA ALA A 164 5.31 -21.27 -26.29
C ALA A 164 5.24 -19.75 -26.49
N GLY A 165 6.38 -19.06 -26.38
CA GLY A 165 6.47 -17.62 -26.62
C GLY A 165 6.27 -17.26 -28.10
N LEU A 166 6.80 -18.09 -28.99
CA LEU A 166 6.65 -17.91 -30.44
C LEU A 166 5.20 -18.16 -30.88
N GLU A 167 4.52 -19.16 -30.31
CA GLU A 167 3.09 -19.41 -30.56
C GLU A 167 2.23 -18.24 -30.06
N MET A 168 2.52 -17.68 -28.88
CA MET A 168 1.85 -16.48 -28.38
C MET A 168 2.11 -15.26 -29.27
N ALA A 169 3.34 -15.08 -29.75
CA ALA A 169 3.69 -13.96 -30.63
C ALA A 169 2.97 -14.05 -31.99
N ARG A 170 2.78 -15.26 -32.53
CA ARG A 170 1.96 -15.51 -33.73
C ARG A 170 0.48 -15.21 -33.49
N ARG A 171 -0.10 -15.70 -32.38
CA ARG A 171 -1.51 -15.40 -32.03
C ARG A 171 -1.77 -13.91 -31.85
N ARG A 172 -0.76 -13.15 -31.43
CA ARG A 172 -0.85 -11.69 -31.22
C ARG A 172 -0.43 -10.85 -32.44
N GLY A 173 -0.11 -11.49 -33.58
CA GLY A 173 0.27 -10.79 -34.80
C GLY A 173 1.61 -10.05 -34.73
N LEU A 174 2.46 -10.37 -33.76
CA LEU A 174 3.76 -9.73 -33.53
C LEU A 174 4.87 -10.31 -34.41
N VAL A 175 4.59 -11.42 -35.10
CA VAL A 175 5.50 -12.05 -36.06
C VAL A 175 4.87 -11.95 -37.45
N PRO A 176 5.52 -11.31 -38.43
CA PRO A 176 5.01 -11.29 -39.79
C PRO A 176 5.05 -12.71 -40.38
N GLU A 177 3.89 -13.21 -40.82
CA GLU A 177 3.81 -14.39 -41.69
C GLU A 177 4.50 -14.02 -43.00
N PHE A 178 5.76 -14.45 -43.15
CA PHE A 178 6.45 -14.30 -44.43
C PHE A 178 5.77 -15.23 -45.43
N ILE A 179 4.83 -14.67 -46.21
CA ILE A 179 4.23 -15.32 -47.37
C ILE A 179 5.33 -15.45 -48.42
N GLY A 180 6.15 -16.49 -48.28
CA GLY A 180 7.08 -16.96 -49.30
C GLY A 180 6.31 -17.69 -50.39
N GLY A 181 5.61 -16.93 -51.23
CA GLY A 181 5.12 -17.43 -52.51
C GLY A 181 6.26 -17.47 -53.53
N GLY A 182 6.30 -18.54 -54.34
CA GLY A 182 6.98 -18.48 -55.64
C GLY A 182 7.82 -19.70 -56.00
N ARG A 183 7.22 -20.59 -56.80
CA ARG A 183 7.91 -21.51 -57.71
C ARG A 183 9.01 -20.77 -58.50
N ARG A 184 10.21 -21.34 -58.56
CA ARG A 184 10.92 -21.77 -59.79
C ARG A 184 11.88 -22.89 -59.46
#